data_AF-A0A222SLF0-F1
#
_entry.id   AF-A0A222SLF0-F1
#
_cell.length_a   1.000
_cell.length_b   1.000
_cell.length_c   1.000
_cell.angle_alpha   90.00
_cell.angle_beta   90.00
_cell.angle_gamma   90.00
#
_symmetry.space_group_name_H-M   'P 1'
#
loop_
_entity.id
_entity.type
_entity.pdbx_description
1 polymer ?
#
loop_
_entity_poly.entity_id
_entity_poly.type
_entity_poly.pdbx_seq_one_letter_code
_entity_poly.pdbx_strand_id
1 'polypeptide(L)'
;MVNFNYVDGRGRGEVLNVCRSYFRATQNLQVDLSRSWIAPPAESLDAPMPLAVATVEAGVLNLRNQLRELQMLAAPRVISAAEGLYEAIRAAADAQFELHMRSPGNGGRLCDLDVEAFAHHSRRVDSALEEFSRAVGRQTVSAGGPDRDKMTRITRAIPPDASWMTFLLSRQPLHRVPAWASAGVDDAQEALRRDIIDFTDPGLARLHQDLVDALDRLADEFGGTFPPEDSDTLSYTEVPPEWKHTDPTRYYETLQALSRARENVLDAYKKLMNAMSSQPPEPDPQSSAGQSFNITAGDNSPITMNAPYAQAAHGATANAGAVPASSDTPGGPWFRSNVFWTAVSAIGAVAAAMIAYFALIK
;
A
#
# COMPACT_ATOMS: atom_id res chain seq x y z
N MET A 1 16.56 26.69 24.65
CA MET A 1 15.87 25.45 25.08
C MET A 1 14.41 25.58 24.68
N VAL A 2 14.04 25.06 23.52
CA VAL A 2 12.65 25.08 23.04
C VAL A 2 12.03 23.74 23.43
N ASN A 3 11.00 23.81 24.26
CA ASN A 3 10.30 22.66 24.80
C ASN A 3 9.29 22.19 23.75
N PHE A 4 9.60 21.11 23.03
CA PHE A 4 8.67 20.49 22.09
C PHE A 4 7.69 19.61 22.89
N ASN A 5 6.60 20.23 23.37
CA ASN A 5 5.43 19.48 23.82
C ASN A 5 4.88 18.71 22.60
N TYR A 6 5.15 17.40 22.59
CA TYR A 6 4.73 16.49 21.53
C TYR A 6 3.21 16.29 21.59
N VAL A 7 2.53 17.03 20.72
CA VAL A 7 1.32 16.64 19.97
C VAL A 7 0.20 15.96 20.77
N ASP A 8 -0.72 16.80 21.23
CA ASP A 8 -2.13 16.45 21.46
C ASP A 8 -2.73 15.80 20.20
N GLY A 9 -3.70 14.87 20.34
CA GLY A 9 -4.17 13.97 19.27
C GLY A 9 -4.57 14.62 17.95
N ARG A 10 -4.81 15.94 17.95
CA ARG A 10 -5.10 16.77 16.77
C ARG A 10 -3.91 16.93 15.81
N GLY A 11 -2.67 17.03 16.29
CA GLY A 11 -1.51 17.26 15.41
C GLY A 11 -1.05 15.99 14.67
N ARG A 12 -1.42 14.79 15.15
CA ARG A 12 -1.05 13.52 14.49
C ARG A 12 -1.77 13.35 13.14
N GLY A 13 -3.03 13.78 13.05
CA GLY A 13 -3.78 13.77 11.80
C GLY A 13 -3.18 14.73 10.75
N GLU A 14 -2.65 15.87 11.20
CA GLU A 14 -2.01 16.86 10.34
C GLU A 14 -0.72 16.31 9.72
N VAL A 15 0.14 15.66 10.51
CA VAL A 15 1.38 15.02 10.02
C VAL A 15 1.08 13.94 8.97
N LEU A 16 0.08 13.08 9.21
CA LEU A 16 -0.30 12.05 8.25
C LEU A 16 -0.89 12.62 6.96
N ASN A 17 -1.66 13.71 7.06
CA ASN A 17 -2.18 14.40 5.88
C ASN A 17 -1.06 15.02 5.04
N VAL A 18 -0.05 15.62 5.67
CA VAL A 18 1.12 16.17 4.99
C VAL A 18 1.98 15.07 4.36
N CYS A 19 2.22 13.96 5.06
CA CYS A 19 2.92 12.80 4.49
C CYS A 19 2.18 12.24 3.27
N ARG A 20 0.84 12.16 3.33
CA ARG A 20 0.00 11.71 2.21
C ARG A 20 0.02 12.68 1.04
N SER A 21 -0.01 13.97 1.31
CA SER A 21 0.08 15.02 0.28
C SER A 21 1.42 14.94 -0.44
N TYR A 22 2.51 14.86 0.32
CA TYR A 22 3.87 14.68 -0.20
C TYR A 22 3.98 13.42 -1.06
N PHE A 23 3.46 12.30 -0.57
CA PHE A 23 3.47 11.03 -1.30
C PHE A 23 2.70 11.10 -2.63
N ARG A 24 1.50 11.71 -2.64
CA ARG A 24 0.73 11.89 -3.89
C ARG A 24 1.46 12.80 -4.88
N ALA A 25 2.11 13.86 -4.40
CA ALA A 25 2.91 14.73 -5.25
C ALA A 25 4.06 13.94 -5.90
N THR A 26 4.73 13.06 -5.15
CA THR A 26 5.75 12.15 -5.70
C THR A 26 5.19 11.21 -6.76
N GLN A 27 4.05 10.57 -6.51
CA GLN A 27 3.47 9.62 -7.48
C GLN A 27 3.08 10.29 -8.79
N ASN A 28 2.44 11.47 -8.71
CA ASN A 28 2.11 12.25 -9.90
C ASN A 28 3.38 12.60 -10.70
N LEU A 29 4.43 13.01 -9.99
CA LEU A 29 5.71 13.37 -10.61
C LEU A 29 6.46 12.17 -11.19
N GLN A 30 6.34 10.97 -10.63
CA GLN A 30 6.87 9.75 -11.25
C GLN A 30 6.18 9.45 -12.58
N VAL A 31 4.85 9.61 -12.66
CA VAL A 31 4.11 9.44 -13.91
C VAL A 31 4.54 10.49 -14.93
N ASP A 32 4.67 11.75 -14.52
CA ASP A 32 5.10 12.83 -15.42
C ASP A 32 6.54 12.64 -15.89
N LEU A 33 7.45 12.18 -15.01
CA LEU A 33 8.80 11.77 -15.39
C LEU A 33 8.74 10.67 -16.44
N SER A 34 8.00 9.58 -16.21
CA SER A 34 7.92 8.48 -17.19
C SER A 34 7.44 8.95 -18.58
N ARG A 35 6.50 9.90 -18.61
CA ARG A 35 6.01 10.53 -19.85
C ARG A 35 7.04 11.46 -20.49
N SER A 36 7.81 12.19 -19.69
CA SER A 36 8.84 13.10 -20.18
C SER A 36 10.06 12.38 -20.74
N TRP A 37 10.37 11.18 -20.23
CA TRP A 37 11.43 10.32 -20.76
C TRP A 37 11.15 9.78 -22.17
N ILE A 38 9.88 9.64 -22.54
CA ILE A 38 9.45 9.19 -23.88
C ILE A 38 9.01 10.35 -24.78
N ALA A 39 9.09 11.59 -24.30
CA ALA A 39 8.70 12.76 -25.06
C ALA A 39 9.73 13.01 -26.19
N PRO A 40 9.28 13.51 -27.36
CA PRO A 40 10.20 13.93 -28.41
C PRO A 40 11.07 15.10 -27.91
N PRO A 41 12.37 15.14 -28.27
CA PRO A 41 13.23 16.25 -27.91
C PRO A 41 12.77 17.55 -28.56
N ALA A 42 13.24 18.67 -28.02
CA ALA A 42 13.08 19.96 -28.68
C ALA A 42 13.71 19.93 -30.09
N GLU A 43 13.01 20.49 -31.08
CA GLU A 43 13.47 20.51 -32.47
C GLU A 43 14.73 21.37 -32.65
N SER A 44 14.90 22.39 -31.80
CA SER A 44 16.06 23.26 -31.73
C SER A 44 16.24 23.81 -30.31
N LEU A 45 17.39 24.45 -30.03
CA LEU A 45 17.63 25.12 -28.76
C LEU A 45 16.70 26.33 -28.52
N ASP A 46 16.18 26.93 -29.60
CA ASP A 46 15.26 28.06 -29.55
C ASP A 46 13.78 27.62 -29.53
N ALA A 47 13.52 26.31 -29.69
CA ALA A 47 12.17 25.78 -29.62
C ALA A 47 11.66 25.79 -28.17
N PRO A 48 10.34 25.98 -27.94
CA PRO A 48 9.78 25.89 -26.61
C PRO A 48 10.04 24.50 -26.02
N MET A 49 10.38 24.46 -24.73
CA MET A 49 10.60 23.22 -24.00
C MET A 49 9.37 22.30 -24.13
N PRO A 50 9.55 20.98 -24.38
CA PRO A 50 8.43 20.06 -24.47
C PRO A 50 7.57 20.11 -23.20
N LEU A 51 6.25 20.14 -23.38
CA LEU A 51 5.30 20.29 -22.28
C LEU A 51 5.51 19.26 -21.16
N ALA A 52 5.89 18.03 -21.52
CA ALA A 52 6.18 16.97 -20.54
C ALA A 52 7.37 17.31 -19.64
N VAL A 53 8.45 17.89 -20.19
CA VAL A 53 9.62 18.34 -19.42
C VAL A 53 9.23 19.51 -18.51
N ALA A 54 8.48 20.48 -19.05
CA ALA A 54 7.98 21.63 -18.29
C ALA A 54 7.11 21.21 -17.09
N THR A 55 6.27 20.18 -17.28
CA THR A 55 5.39 19.63 -16.24
C THR A 55 6.20 19.01 -15.11
N VAL A 56 7.29 18.29 -15.45
CA VAL A 56 8.22 17.72 -14.46
C VAL A 56 8.90 18.81 -13.64
N GLU A 57 9.42 19.87 -14.26
CA GLU A 57 10.06 20.97 -13.53
C GLU A 57 9.11 21.66 -12.53
N ALA A 58 7.88 21.94 -12.96
CA ALA A 58 6.84 22.49 -12.10
C ALA A 58 6.50 21.53 -10.94
N GLY A 59 6.46 20.23 -11.23
CA GLY A 59 6.25 19.17 -10.25
C GLY A 59 7.37 19.10 -9.21
N VAL A 60 8.64 19.20 -9.62
CA VAL A 60 9.80 19.23 -8.69
C VAL A 60 9.71 20.42 -7.74
N LEU A 61 9.32 21.60 -8.25
CA LEU A 61 9.11 22.79 -7.41
C LEU A 61 7.98 22.59 -6.40
N ASN A 62 6.86 22.00 -6.82
CA ASN A 62 5.75 21.66 -5.92
C ASN A 62 6.20 20.67 -4.83
N LEU A 63 6.94 19.62 -5.21
CA LEU A 63 7.46 18.63 -4.28
C LEU A 63 8.41 19.27 -3.25
N ARG A 64 9.24 20.24 -3.66
CA ARG A 64 10.09 21.01 -2.73
C ARG A 64 9.27 21.81 -1.71
N ASN A 65 8.16 22.41 -2.12
CA ASN A 65 7.27 23.13 -1.20
C ASN A 65 6.64 22.17 -0.18
N GLN A 66 6.17 21.00 -0.65
CA GLN A 66 5.64 19.95 0.22
C GLN A 66 6.70 19.39 1.18
N LEU A 67 7.96 19.29 0.75
CA LEU A 67 9.07 18.89 1.63
C LEU A 67 9.26 19.88 2.79
N ARG A 68 9.17 21.19 2.52
CA ARG A 68 9.27 22.23 3.56
C ARG A 68 8.13 22.13 4.57
N GLU A 69 6.92 21.84 4.11
CA GLU A 69 5.77 21.57 5.00
C GLU A 69 6.04 20.35 5.88
N LEU A 70 6.56 19.28 5.29
CA LEU A 70 6.91 18.04 6.00
C LEU A 70 8.03 18.26 7.03
N GLN A 71 9.05 19.07 6.70
CA GLN A 71 10.14 19.45 7.60
C GLN A 71 9.68 20.16 8.87
N MET A 72 8.53 20.86 8.84
CA MET A 72 7.99 21.56 10.00
C MET A 72 7.22 20.63 10.96
N LEU A 73 6.74 19.47 10.47
CA LEU A 73 5.70 18.69 11.14
C LEU A 73 6.11 17.23 11.41
N ALA A 74 6.94 16.63 10.58
CA ALA A 74 7.26 15.20 10.65
C ALA A 74 8.42 14.88 11.60
N ALA A 75 8.57 13.60 11.95
CA ALA A 75 9.72 13.15 12.73
C ALA A 75 11.01 13.21 11.89
N PRO A 76 12.20 13.41 12.50
CA PRO A 76 13.46 13.54 11.78
C PRO A 76 13.77 12.41 10.79
N ARG A 77 13.34 11.18 11.10
CA ARG A 77 13.54 10.02 10.21
C ARG A 77 12.68 10.10 8.93
N VAL A 78 11.46 10.62 9.03
CA VAL A 78 10.58 10.82 7.88
C VAL A 78 11.05 12.01 7.06
N ILE A 79 11.54 13.07 7.71
CA ILE A 79 12.18 14.21 7.04
C ILE A 79 13.38 13.73 6.20
N SER A 80 14.30 12.99 6.80
CA SER A 80 15.49 12.50 6.10
C SER A 80 15.16 11.59 4.92
N ALA A 81 14.15 10.72 5.06
CA ALA A 81 13.70 9.87 3.95
C ALA A 81 12.99 10.67 2.84
N ALA A 82 12.21 11.70 3.19
CA ALA A 82 11.59 12.61 2.23
C ALA A 82 12.64 13.43 1.47
N GLU A 83 13.69 13.89 2.14
CA GLU A 83 14.83 14.56 1.49
C GLU A 83 15.52 13.64 0.48
N GLY A 84 15.78 12.38 0.87
CA GLY A 84 16.34 11.37 -0.05
C GLY A 84 15.47 11.14 -1.29
N LEU A 85 14.15 11.07 -1.11
CA LEU A 85 13.19 10.93 -2.19
C LEU A 85 13.14 12.16 -3.11
N TYR A 86 13.14 13.36 -2.54
CA TYR A 86 13.22 14.61 -3.30
C TYR A 86 14.49 14.68 -4.15
N GLU A 87 15.66 14.37 -3.56
CA GLU A 87 16.94 14.41 -4.27
C GLU A 87 17.01 13.35 -5.40
N ALA A 88 16.43 12.16 -5.19
CA ALA A 88 16.36 11.14 -6.23
C ALA A 88 15.51 11.60 -7.43
N ILE A 89 14.35 12.20 -7.15
CA ILE A 89 13.43 12.73 -8.17
C ILE A 89 14.05 13.91 -8.91
N ARG A 90 14.66 14.83 -8.17
CA ARG A 90 15.35 15.99 -8.75
C ARG A 90 16.49 15.55 -9.66
N ALA A 91 17.31 14.59 -9.23
CA ALA A 91 18.38 14.07 -10.06
C ALA A 91 17.86 13.40 -11.35
N ALA A 92 16.71 12.71 -11.28
CA ALA A 92 16.06 12.14 -12.45
C ALA A 92 15.54 13.23 -13.42
N ALA A 93 14.94 14.29 -12.90
CA ALA A 93 14.49 15.44 -13.69
C ALA A 93 15.66 16.18 -14.35
N ASP A 94 16.73 16.46 -13.59
CA ASP A 94 17.93 17.13 -14.11
C ASP A 94 18.60 16.31 -15.22
N ALA A 95 18.71 14.98 -15.05
CA ALA A 95 19.23 14.09 -16.08
C ALA A 95 18.35 14.08 -17.34
N GLN A 96 17.03 14.04 -17.17
CA GLN A 96 16.06 14.10 -18.26
C GLN A 96 16.14 15.43 -19.02
N PHE A 97 16.26 16.55 -18.31
CA PHE A 97 16.43 17.88 -18.90
C PHE A 97 17.73 17.98 -19.71
N GLU A 98 18.86 17.55 -19.15
CA GLU A 98 20.15 17.54 -19.85
C GLU A 98 20.10 16.71 -21.14
N LEU A 99 19.40 15.56 -21.13
CA LEU A 99 19.21 14.74 -22.33
C LEU A 99 18.44 15.48 -23.43
N HIS A 100 17.40 16.23 -23.05
CA HIS A 100 16.62 17.03 -23.99
C HIS A 100 17.42 18.22 -24.55
N MET A 101 18.28 18.82 -23.75
CA MET A 101 19.10 19.97 -24.15
C MET A 101 20.31 19.60 -25.01
N ARG A 102 20.92 18.42 -24.79
CA ARG A 102 22.16 18.02 -25.49
C ARG A 102 21.93 17.42 -26.88
N SER A 103 20.69 17.06 -27.23
CA SER A 103 20.37 16.36 -28.49
C SER A 103 19.23 17.01 -29.30
N PRO A 104 19.28 18.32 -29.61
CA PRO A 104 18.25 18.95 -30.43
C PRO A 104 18.20 18.31 -31.83
N GLY A 105 16.99 17.99 -32.29
CA GLY A 105 16.74 17.51 -33.66
C GLY A 105 17.16 16.07 -33.99
N ASN A 106 17.65 15.28 -33.01
CA ASN A 106 18.08 13.89 -33.26
C ASN A 106 17.24 12.87 -32.47
N GLY A 107 15.98 12.71 -32.88
CA GLY A 107 15.01 11.81 -32.22
C GLY A 107 15.44 10.33 -32.17
N GLY A 108 16.29 9.88 -33.10
CA GLY A 108 16.84 8.52 -33.08
C GLY A 108 17.84 8.29 -31.94
N ARG A 109 18.55 9.34 -31.49
CA ARG A 109 19.54 9.23 -30.42
C ARG A 109 18.91 9.15 -29.03
N LEU A 110 17.76 9.78 -28.77
CA LEU A 110 17.10 9.72 -27.44
C LEU A 110 16.58 8.33 -27.09
N CYS A 111 16.07 7.58 -28.08
CA CYS A 111 15.58 6.22 -27.88
C CYS A 111 16.72 5.23 -27.56
N ASP A 112 17.92 5.50 -28.07
CA ASP A 112 19.11 4.67 -27.86
C ASP A 112 19.94 5.12 -26.65
N LEU A 113 19.86 6.39 -26.23
CA LEU A 113 20.87 6.98 -25.35
C LEU A 113 20.74 6.73 -23.87
N ASP A 114 19.61 6.29 -23.29
CA ASP A 114 19.72 5.93 -21.87
C ASP A 114 18.58 5.12 -21.27
N VAL A 115 18.32 3.93 -21.82
CA VAL A 115 17.60 2.90 -21.06
C VAL A 115 18.31 2.64 -19.72
N GLU A 116 19.64 2.76 -19.69
CA GLU A 116 20.44 2.61 -18.48
C GLU A 116 20.23 3.75 -17.49
N ALA A 117 20.30 5.03 -17.89
CA ALA A 117 20.04 6.13 -16.97
C ALA A 117 18.56 6.20 -16.56
N PHE A 118 17.61 5.93 -17.46
CA PHE A 118 16.20 5.78 -17.07
C PHE A 118 16.06 4.69 -16.00
N ALA A 119 16.56 3.47 -16.26
CA ALA A 119 16.49 2.38 -15.30
C ALA A 119 17.27 2.66 -14.01
N HIS A 120 18.37 3.40 -14.07
CA HIS A 120 19.14 3.84 -12.90
C HIS A 120 18.33 4.82 -12.06
N HIS A 121 17.80 5.87 -12.67
CA HIS A 121 17.05 6.91 -11.98
C HIS A 121 15.71 6.39 -11.45
N SER A 122 14.98 5.59 -12.23
CA SER A 122 13.75 4.92 -11.76
C SER A 122 14.02 4.05 -10.53
N ARG A 123 15.05 3.19 -10.56
CA ARG A 123 15.41 2.36 -9.40
C ARG A 123 15.78 3.20 -8.16
N ARG A 124 16.47 4.33 -8.35
CA ARG A 124 16.80 5.23 -7.24
C ARG A 124 15.56 5.90 -6.64
N VAL A 125 14.63 6.35 -7.47
CA VAL A 125 13.37 6.92 -7.00
C VAL A 125 12.53 5.85 -6.28
N ASP A 126 12.44 4.64 -6.82
CA ASP A 126 11.69 3.54 -6.19
C ASP A 126 12.28 3.14 -4.84
N SER A 127 13.60 3.02 -4.76
CA SER A 127 14.31 2.75 -3.50
C SER A 127 14.05 3.83 -2.46
N ALA A 128 14.12 5.11 -2.86
CA ALA A 128 13.87 6.23 -1.96
C ALA A 128 12.39 6.32 -1.53
N LEU A 129 11.46 5.94 -2.42
CA LEU A 129 10.04 5.87 -2.12
C LEU A 129 9.72 4.77 -1.10
N GLU A 130 10.37 3.61 -1.24
CA GLU A 130 10.26 2.52 -0.28
C GLU A 130 10.82 2.94 1.10
N GLU A 131 11.98 3.60 1.13
CA GLU A 131 12.56 4.12 2.37
C GLU A 131 11.67 5.15 3.05
N PHE A 132 11.10 6.09 2.29
CA PHE A 132 10.12 7.05 2.79
C PHE A 132 8.89 6.35 3.37
N SER A 133 8.32 5.39 2.64
CA SER A 133 7.15 4.62 3.08
C SER A 133 7.44 3.82 4.35
N ARG A 134 8.64 3.23 4.44
CA ARG A 134 9.12 2.53 5.64
C ARG A 134 9.32 3.47 6.82
N ALA A 135 9.85 4.68 6.59
CA ALA A 135 10.03 5.69 7.62
C ALA A 135 8.68 6.17 8.17
N VAL A 136 7.72 6.46 7.29
CA VAL A 136 6.34 6.80 7.68
C VAL A 136 5.70 5.63 8.44
N GLY A 137 5.82 4.40 7.92
CA GLY A 137 5.35 3.20 8.58
C GLY A 137 5.91 3.04 9.98
N ARG A 138 7.23 3.19 10.17
CA ARG A 138 7.87 3.12 11.50
C ARG A 138 7.42 4.24 12.44
N GLN A 139 7.20 5.45 11.93
CA GLN A 139 6.62 6.54 12.73
C GLN A 139 5.19 6.21 13.18
N THR A 140 4.43 5.43 12.40
CA THR A 140 3.11 4.93 12.81
C THR A 140 3.15 3.66 13.67
N VAL A 141 4.22 2.85 13.60
CA VAL A 141 4.35 1.54 14.29
C VAL A 141 4.95 1.68 15.68
N SER A 142 5.76 2.70 15.95
CA SER A 142 6.31 2.98 17.29
C SER A 142 5.26 3.38 18.36
N ALA A 143 3.97 3.12 18.11
CA ALA A 143 2.83 3.46 18.97
C ALA A 143 1.68 2.41 18.90
N GLY A 144 1.91 1.18 18.40
CA GLY A 144 0.84 0.20 18.11
C GLY A 144 0.70 -0.90 19.15
N GLY A 145 -0.42 -0.92 19.88
CA GLY A 145 -0.81 -1.99 20.81
C GLY A 145 -1.42 -3.24 20.14
N PRO A 146 -1.84 -4.23 20.94
CA PRO A 146 -2.29 -5.57 20.50
C PRO A 146 -3.48 -5.59 19.52
N ASP A 147 -4.25 -4.50 19.40
CA ASP A 147 -5.39 -4.41 18.49
C ASP A 147 -4.98 -4.20 17.01
N ARG A 148 -3.75 -3.79 16.71
CA ARG A 148 -3.27 -3.63 15.32
C ARG A 148 -2.93 -4.96 14.63
N ASP A 149 -2.45 -5.94 15.40
CA ASP A 149 -2.25 -7.30 14.88
C ASP A 149 -3.61 -7.94 14.54
N LYS A 150 -4.65 -7.62 15.32
CA LYS A 150 -6.04 -8.05 15.07
C LYS A 150 -6.59 -7.44 13.78
N MET A 151 -6.32 -6.15 13.54
CA MET A 151 -6.65 -5.50 12.26
C MET A 151 -6.02 -6.23 11.07
N THR A 152 -4.74 -6.59 11.17
CA THR A 152 -4.03 -7.33 10.12
C THR A 152 -4.71 -8.68 9.83
N ARG A 153 -5.18 -9.38 10.86
CA ARG A 153 -5.91 -10.65 10.70
C ARG A 153 -7.26 -10.46 10.01
N ILE A 154 -8.04 -9.44 10.39
CA ILE A 154 -9.30 -9.11 9.71
C ILE A 154 -9.08 -8.78 8.24
N THR A 155 -8.09 -7.93 7.92
CA THR A 155 -7.79 -7.57 6.52
C THR A 155 -7.26 -8.74 5.70
N ARG A 156 -6.74 -9.77 6.35
CA ARG A 156 -6.33 -11.02 5.69
C ARG A 156 -7.53 -11.92 5.39
N ALA A 157 -8.49 -11.99 6.31
CA ALA A 157 -9.73 -12.74 6.11
C ALA A 157 -10.65 -12.07 5.08
N ILE A 158 -10.69 -10.74 5.06
CA ILE A 158 -11.47 -9.94 4.12
C ILE A 158 -10.53 -8.95 3.41
N PRO A 159 -9.82 -9.39 2.36
CA PRO A 159 -9.04 -8.48 1.56
C PRO A 159 -9.97 -7.48 0.86
N PRO A 160 -9.72 -6.16 0.96
CA PRO A 160 -10.60 -5.15 0.35
C PRO A 160 -10.62 -5.23 -1.19
N ASP A 161 -9.58 -5.83 -1.78
CA ASP A 161 -9.41 -6.08 -3.21
C ASP A 161 -9.81 -7.51 -3.63
N ALA A 162 -10.32 -8.34 -2.70
CA ALA A 162 -10.86 -9.64 -3.05
C ALA A 162 -11.96 -9.46 -4.11
N SER A 163 -11.99 -10.35 -5.10
CA SER A 163 -12.97 -10.29 -6.18
C SER A 163 -14.39 -10.26 -5.64
N TRP A 164 -14.70 -11.06 -4.61
CA TRP A 164 -16.02 -11.13 -3.95
C TRP A 164 -16.38 -9.82 -3.26
N MET A 165 -15.43 -9.15 -2.60
CA MET A 165 -15.67 -7.84 -2.00
C MET A 165 -15.91 -6.77 -3.09
N THR A 166 -15.13 -6.81 -4.17
CA THR A 166 -15.32 -5.92 -5.33
C THR A 166 -16.70 -6.11 -5.97
N PHE A 167 -17.17 -7.36 -6.04
CA PHE A 167 -18.51 -7.70 -6.50
C PHE A 167 -19.60 -7.07 -5.61
N LEU A 168 -19.48 -7.19 -4.28
CA LEU A 168 -20.42 -6.54 -3.35
C LEU A 168 -20.38 -5.01 -3.49
N LEU A 169 -19.20 -4.42 -3.64
CA LEU A 169 -19.02 -2.97 -3.81
C LEU A 169 -19.59 -2.42 -5.12
N SER A 170 -19.70 -3.25 -6.17
CA SER A 170 -20.27 -2.83 -7.46
C SER A 170 -21.74 -2.40 -7.38
N ARG A 171 -22.43 -2.79 -6.29
CA ARG A 171 -23.84 -2.51 -6.02
C ARG A 171 -24.82 -2.93 -7.12
N GLN A 172 -24.39 -3.80 -8.03
CA GLN A 172 -25.27 -4.35 -9.05
C GLN A 172 -26.41 -5.16 -8.40
N PRO A 173 -27.60 -5.22 -9.01
CA PRO A 173 -28.67 -6.07 -8.52
C PRO A 173 -28.22 -7.53 -8.42
N LEU A 174 -28.40 -8.16 -7.26
CA LEU A 174 -27.96 -9.54 -6.98
C LEU A 174 -28.89 -10.60 -7.59
N HIS A 175 -29.29 -10.42 -8.85
CA HIS A 175 -30.07 -11.43 -9.57
C HIS A 175 -29.27 -12.72 -9.76
N ARG A 176 -27.95 -12.58 -9.94
CA ARG A 176 -26.99 -13.68 -10.13
C ARG A 176 -25.84 -13.51 -9.16
N VAL A 177 -25.53 -14.57 -8.44
CA VAL A 177 -24.43 -14.65 -7.49
C VAL A 177 -23.40 -15.62 -8.07
N PRO A 178 -22.23 -15.12 -8.51
CA PRO A 178 -21.17 -16.01 -8.99
C PRO A 178 -20.71 -16.97 -7.89
N ALA A 179 -20.38 -18.21 -8.25
CA ALA A 179 -19.96 -19.22 -7.27
C ALA A 179 -18.72 -18.79 -6.47
N TRP A 180 -17.78 -18.09 -7.10
CA TRP A 180 -16.60 -17.53 -6.43
C TRP A 180 -16.93 -16.40 -5.44
N ALA A 181 -18.05 -15.70 -5.61
CA ALA A 181 -18.47 -14.66 -4.68
C ALA A 181 -19.07 -15.30 -3.42
N SER A 182 -19.90 -16.34 -3.58
CA SER A 182 -20.42 -17.12 -2.44
C SER A 182 -19.28 -17.77 -1.65
N ALA A 183 -18.39 -18.50 -2.34
CA ALA A 183 -17.25 -19.14 -1.69
C ALA A 183 -16.34 -18.15 -0.95
N GLY A 184 -16.12 -16.96 -1.51
CA GLY A 184 -15.34 -15.91 -0.85
C GLY A 184 -15.98 -15.36 0.43
N VAL A 185 -17.32 -15.26 0.46
CA VAL A 185 -18.07 -14.88 1.68
C VAL A 185 -17.98 -15.99 2.72
N ASP A 186 -18.17 -17.25 2.32
CA ASP A 186 -18.08 -18.42 3.21
C ASP A 186 -16.66 -18.56 3.82
N ASP A 187 -15.62 -18.40 3.00
CA ASP A 187 -14.22 -18.46 3.44
C ASP A 187 -13.89 -17.33 4.44
N ALA A 188 -14.37 -16.12 4.18
CA ALA A 188 -14.16 -14.97 5.06
C ALA A 188 -14.89 -15.15 6.41
N GLN A 189 -16.15 -15.60 6.36
CA GLN A 189 -16.95 -15.92 7.54
C GLN A 189 -16.27 -16.99 8.40
N GLU A 190 -15.82 -18.08 7.79
CA GLU A 190 -15.18 -19.18 8.51
C GLU A 190 -13.83 -18.76 9.09
N ALA A 191 -13.04 -17.97 8.35
CA ALA A 191 -11.78 -17.43 8.84
C ALA A 191 -11.98 -16.54 10.09
N LEU A 192 -12.98 -15.66 10.08
CA LEU A 192 -13.27 -14.77 11.21
C LEU A 192 -13.92 -15.48 12.40
N ARG A 193 -14.69 -16.55 12.17
CA ARG A 193 -15.26 -17.38 13.25
C ARG A 193 -14.21 -18.26 13.93
N ARG A 194 -13.26 -18.80 13.17
CA ARG A 194 -12.19 -19.66 13.70
C ARG A 194 -11.10 -18.88 14.41
N ASP A 195 -10.81 -17.67 13.95
CA ASP A 195 -9.82 -16.81 14.61
C ASP A 195 -10.43 -16.19 15.87
N ILE A 196 -9.88 -16.53 17.05
CA ILE A 196 -10.30 -15.91 18.31
C ILE A 196 -9.69 -14.50 18.34
N ILE A 197 -10.42 -13.54 17.80
CA ILE A 197 -10.04 -12.12 17.84
C ILE A 197 -10.57 -11.49 19.12
N ASP A 198 -9.84 -11.69 20.21
CA ASP A 198 -10.16 -11.10 21.51
C ASP A 198 -9.73 -9.63 21.56
N PHE A 199 -10.61 -8.70 21.18
CA PHE A 199 -10.35 -7.26 21.23
C PHE A 199 -10.27 -6.75 22.68
N THR A 200 -9.25 -5.94 22.98
CA THR A 200 -9.14 -5.31 24.30
C THR A 200 -10.25 -4.27 24.49
N ASP A 201 -10.65 -3.60 23.40
CA ASP A 201 -11.77 -2.68 23.36
C ASP A 201 -13.10 -3.42 23.12
N PRO A 202 -14.05 -3.36 24.08
CA PRO A 202 -15.36 -4.02 23.93
C PRO A 202 -16.20 -3.41 22.79
N GLY A 203 -15.94 -2.16 22.38
CA GLY A 203 -16.55 -1.55 21.21
C GLY A 203 -16.10 -2.22 19.91
N LEU A 204 -14.80 -2.50 19.77
CA LEU A 204 -14.28 -3.25 18.63
C LEU A 204 -14.75 -4.71 18.61
N ALA A 205 -14.82 -5.35 19.78
CA ALA A 205 -15.36 -6.71 19.89
C ALA A 205 -16.80 -6.78 19.33
N ARG A 206 -17.65 -5.80 19.67
CA ARG A 206 -19.02 -5.72 19.16
C ARG A 206 -19.06 -5.48 17.65
N LEU A 207 -18.26 -4.54 17.14
CA LEU A 207 -18.20 -4.26 15.70
C LEU A 207 -17.68 -5.44 14.89
N HIS A 208 -16.74 -6.22 15.45
CA HIS A 208 -16.29 -7.47 14.85
C HIS A 208 -17.41 -8.50 14.80
N GLN A 209 -18.15 -8.68 15.90
CA GLN A 209 -19.29 -9.58 15.93
C GLN A 209 -20.38 -9.16 14.94
N ASP A 210 -20.69 -7.85 14.85
CA ASP A 210 -21.66 -7.32 13.88
C ASP A 210 -21.26 -7.66 12.43
N LEU A 211 -19.95 -7.65 12.12
CA LEU A 211 -19.44 -8.04 10.81
C LEU A 211 -19.59 -9.55 10.55
N VAL A 212 -19.27 -10.39 11.53
CA VAL A 212 -19.45 -11.85 11.42
C VAL A 212 -20.93 -12.18 11.24
N ASP A 213 -21.82 -11.59 12.03
CA ASP A 213 -23.27 -11.78 11.92
C ASP A 213 -23.82 -11.29 10.57
N ALA A 214 -23.26 -10.23 10.00
CA ALA A 214 -23.64 -9.74 8.69
C ALA A 214 -23.21 -10.70 7.58
N LEU A 215 -22.01 -11.29 7.67
CA LEU A 215 -21.52 -12.29 6.74
C LEU A 215 -22.35 -13.57 6.81
N ASP A 216 -22.69 -14.03 8.01
CA ASP A 216 -23.59 -15.17 8.22
C ASP A 216 -24.91 -14.99 7.47
N ARG A 217 -25.55 -13.83 7.67
CA ARG A 217 -26.82 -13.53 7.00
C ARG A 217 -26.67 -13.47 5.49
N LEU A 218 -25.57 -12.91 4.98
CA LEU A 218 -25.34 -12.89 3.54
C LEU A 218 -25.14 -14.29 2.96
N ALA A 219 -24.42 -15.17 3.67
CA ALA A 219 -24.25 -16.57 3.29
C ALA A 219 -25.59 -17.32 3.28
N ASP A 220 -26.44 -17.10 4.30
CA ASP A 220 -27.80 -17.68 4.35
C ASP A 220 -28.67 -17.21 3.16
N GLU A 221 -28.61 -15.93 2.81
CA GLU A 221 -29.35 -15.39 1.66
C GLU A 221 -28.82 -15.93 0.32
N PHE A 222 -27.50 -16.15 0.20
CA PHE A 222 -26.92 -16.86 -0.95
C PHE A 222 -27.42 -18.30 -1.04
N GLY A 223 -27.60 -18.99 0.10
CA GLY A 223 -28.23 -20.32 0.16
C GLY A 223 -29.68 -20.34 -0.35
N GLY A 224 -30.35 -19.18 -0.40
CA GLY A 224 -31.69 -19.00 -0.98
C GLY A 224 -31.71 -18.83 -2.51
N THR A 225 -30.56 -18.90 -3.18
CA THR A 225 -30.44 -18.83 -4.65
C THR A 225 -30.25 -20.23 -5.26
N PHE A 226 -30.58 -20.40 -6.55
CA PHE A 226 -30.64 -21.70 -7.20
C PHE A 226 -29.73 -21.76 -8.43
N PRO A 227 -29.14 -22.91 -8.76
CA PRO A 227 -28.44 -23.07 -10.02
C PRO A 227 -29.43 -22.91 -11.20
N PRO A 228 -28.97 -22.44 -12.38
CA PRO A 228 -29.83 -22.30 -13.56
C PRO A 228 -30.29 -23.68 -14.05
N GLU A 229 -31.56 -23.83 -14.44
CA GLU A 229 -32.13 -25.11 -14.91
C GLU A 229 -31.39 -25.70 -16.12
N ASP A 230 -30.89 -24.84 -17.02
CA ASP A 230 -30.23 -25.23 -18.28
C ASP A 230 -28.68 -25.26 -18.19
N SER A 231 -28.08 -25.12 -17.01
CA SER A 231 -26.63 -25.03 -16.88
C SER A 231 -25.99 -26.33 -16.38
N ASP A 232 -25.23 -26.98 -17.27
CA ASP A 232 -24.34 -28.10 -16.92
C ASP A 232 -23.17 -27.68 -15.99
N THR A 233 -23.00 -26.37 -15.75
CA THR A 233 -21.92 -25.82 -14.91
C THR A 233 -22.45 -24.91 -13.80
N LEU A 234 -22.06 -25.19 -12.56
CA LEU A 234 -22.39 -24.39 -11.36
C LEU A 234 -21.52 -23.12 -11.27
N SER A 235 -21.51 -22.30 -12.33
CA SER A 235 -20.70 -21.08 -12.38
C SER A 235 -21.31 -19.91 -11.61
N TYR A 236 -22.63 -19.93 -11.40
CA TYR A 236 -23.38 -18.98 -10.59
C TYR A 236 -24.68 -19.62 -10.10
N THR A 237 -25.29 -19.00 -9.09
CA THR A 237 -26.67 -19.22 -8.67
C THR A 237 -27.50 -17.96 -8.96
N GLU A 238 -28.81 -18.09 -9.10
CA GLU A 238 -29.70 -16.96 -9.38
C GLU A 238 -31.01 -17.05 -8.60
N VAL A 239 -31.65 -15.90 -8.42
CA VAL A 239 -33.05 -15.85 -8.02
C VAL A 239 -33.87 -16.28 -9.23
N PRO A 240 -34.71 -17.33 -9.16
CA PRO A 240 -35.26 -17.94 -10.35
C PRO A 240 -36.12 -16.94 -11.14
N PRO A 241 -35.80 -16.67 -12.42
CA PRO A 241 -36.44 -15.60 -13.19
C PRO A 241 -37.92 -15.86 -13.44
N GLU A 242 -38.35 -17.12 -13.44
CA GLU A 242 -39.76 -17.53 -13.58
C GLU A 242 -40.63 -17.09 -12.39
N TRP A 243 -40.04 -16.85 -11.22
CA TRP A 243 -40.75 -16.28 -10.07
C TRP A 243 -41.25 -14.88 -10.37
N LYS A 244 -40.59 -14.13 -11.26
CA LYS A 244 -41.08 -12.81 -11.69
C LYS A 244 -42.50 -12.84 -12.26
N HIS A 245 -42.92 -13.98 -12.81
CA HIS A 245 -44.25 -14.17 -13.40
C HIS A 245 -45.16 -15.02 -12.52
N THR A 246 -44.62 -16.02 -11.83
CA THR A 246 -45.39 -16.99 -11.02
C THR A 246 -45.61 -16.53 -9.58
N ASP A 247 -44.64 -15.85 -8.97
CA ASP A 247 -44.68 -15.31 -7.61
C ASP A 247 -43.84 -14.01 -7.50
N PRO A 248 -44.36 -12.90 -8.06
CA PRO A 248 -43.59 -11.65 -8.16
C PRO A 248 -43.26 -11.07 -6.79
N THR A 249 -44.12 -11.28 -5.78
CA THR A 249 -43.88 -10.82 -4.41
C THR A 249 -42.62 -11.48 -3.86
N ARG A 250 -42.56 -12.81 -3.91
CA ARG A 250 -41.38 -13.57 -3.46
C ARG A 250 -40.12 -13.16 -4.22
N TYR A 251 -40.21 -13.00 -5.55
CA TYR A 251 -39.07 -12.58 -6.37
C TYR A 251 -38.46 -11.25 -5.89
N TYR A 252 -39.29 -10.21 -5.68
CA TYR A 252 -38.79 -8.90 -5.25
C TYR A 252 -38.36 -8.89 -3.78
N GLU A 253 -39.04 -9.65 -2.90
CA GLU A 253 -38.65 -9.79 -1.49
C GLU A 253 -37.27 -10.45 -1.36
N THR A 254 -37.00 -11.54 -2.09
CA THR A 254 -35.68 -12.20 -2.09
C THR A 254 -34.57 -11.27 -2.58
N LEU A 255 -34.80 -10.53 -3.68
CA LEU A 255 -33.81 -9.56 -4.17
C LEU A 255 -33.57 -8.41 -3.19
N GLN A 256 -34.61 -7.97 -2.49
CA GLN A 256 -34.49 -6.94 -1.46
C GLN A 256 -33.72 -7.46 -0.24
N ALA A 257 -33.96 -8.70 0.18
CA ALA A 257 -33.26 -9.37 1.27
C ALA A 257 -31.76 -9.50 0.95
N LEU A 258 -31.40 -10.05 -0.22
CA LEU A 258 -30.03 -10.12 -0.73
C LEU A 258 -29.35 -8.75 -0.76
N SER A 259 -30.02 -7.74 -1.31
CA SER A 259 -29.47 -6.39 -1.38
C SER A 259 -29.24 -5.79 0.01
N ARG A 260 -30.17 -6.01 0.95
CA ARG A 260 -30.03 -5.53 2.34
C ARG A 260 -28.90 -6.25 3.06
N ALA A 261 -28.77 -7.57 2.91
CA ALA A 261 -27.69 -8.35 3.52
C ALA A 261 -26.32 -7.88 3.04
N ARG A 262 -26.16 -7.63 1.73
CA ARG A 262 -24.94 -7.03 1.18
C ARG A 262 -24.61 -5.68 1.81
N GLU A 263 -25.57 -4.75 1.87
CA GLU A 263 -25.31 -3.43 2.44
C GLU A 263 -24.96 -3.52 3.94
N ASN A 264 -25.55 -4.47 4.68
CA ASN A 264 -25.20 -4.70 6.07
C ASN A 264 -23.74 -5.15 6.23
N VAL A 265 -23.24 -6.05 5.38
CA VAL A 265 -21.82 -6.47 5.37
C VAL A 265 -20.91 -5.28 5.09
N LEU A 266 -21.21 -4.49 4.07
CA LEU A 266 -20.40 -3.32 3.70
C LEU A 266 -20.38 -2.25 4.80
N ASP A 267 -21.52 -2.00 5.45
CA ASP A 267 -21.63 -1.04 6.55
C ASP A 267 -20.91 -1.53 7.81
N ALA A 268 -21.07 -2.79 8.20
CA ALA A 268 -20.37 -3.39 9.34
C ALA A 268 -18.86 -3.39 9.13
N TYR A 269 -18.39 -3.80 7.94
CA TYR A 269 -16.97 -3.76 7.58
C TYR A 269 -16.41 -2.35 7.67
N LYS A 270 -17.12 -1.35 7.10
CA LYS A 270 -16.71 0.06 7.15
C LYS A 270 -16.64 0.57 8.60
N LYS A 271 -17.63 0.28 9.44
CA LYS A 271 -17.66 0.70 10.85
C LYS A 271 -16.47 0.12 11.62
N LEU A 272 -16.21 -1.17 11.45
CA LEU A 272 -15.09 -1.86 12.10
C LEU A 272 -13.74 -1.27 11.66
N MET A 273 -13.52 -1.09 10.35
CA MET A 273 -12.28 -0.52 9.82
C MET A 273 -12.06 0.93 10.28
N ASN A 274 -13.13 1.74 10.35
CA ASN A 274 -13.06 3.11 10.86
C ASN A 274 -12.78 3.17 12.36
N ALA A 275 -13.35 2.25 13.15
CA ALA A 275 -13.10 2.20 14.59
C ALA A 275 -11.66 1.78 14.89
N MET A 276 -11.14 0.76 14.19
CA MET A 276 -9.75 0.32 14.32
C MET A 276 -8.75 1.39 13.90
N SER A 277 -9.07 2.22 12.90
CA SER A 277 -8.18 3.32 12.47
C SER A 277 -8.23 4.55 13.39
N SER A 278 -9.24 4.65 14.26
CA SER A 278 -9.47 5.81 15.14
C SER A 278 -9.00 5.60 16.58
N GLN A 279 -8.51 4.40 16.96
CA GLN A 279 -8.07 4.15 18.33
C GLN A 279 -6.82 4.96 18.69
N PRO A 280 -6.83 5.73 19.81
CA PRO A 280 -5.64 6.33 20.36
C PRO A 280 -4.69 5.24 20.92
N PRO A 281 -3.37 5.47 20.95
CA PRO A 281 -2.43 4.50 21.51
C PRO A 281 -2.72 4.30 22.99
N GLU A 282 -2.74 3.03 23.41
CA GLU A 282 -2.76 2.62 24.82
C GLU A 282 -1.53 3.23 25.52
N PRO A 283 -1.65 3.74 26.77
CA PRO A 283 -0.48 4.27 27.49
C PRO A 283 0.58 3.17 27.68
N ASP A 284 1.81 3.46 27.28
CA ASP A 284 2.94 2.51 27.32
C ASP A 284 3.10 1.87 28.71
N PRO A 285 3.20 0.52 28.82
CA PRO A 285 3.82 -0.10 29.98
C PRO A 285 5.33 0.20 29.94
N GLN A 286 5.85 0.84 31.00
CA GLN A 286 7.27 1.22 31.14
C GLN A 286 8.25 0.11 30.69
N SER A 287 9.10 0.44 29.72
CA SER A 287 10.11 -0.44 29.11
C SER A 287 11.14 -1.01 30.08
N SER A 288 11.42 -2.31 29.95
CA SER A 288 12.72 -2.90 30.30
C SER A 288 13.08 -4.03 29.33
N ALA A 289 13.89 -3.75 28.29
CA ALA A 289 14.57 -4.79 27.50
C ALA A 289 15.73 -4.20 26.65
N GLY A 290 16.91 -4.83 26.75
CA GLY A 290 18.19 -4.36 26.22
C GLY A 290 18.36 -4.44 24.70
N GLN A 291 19.26 -3.59 24.19
CA GLN A 291 19.59 -3.44 22.77
C GLN A 291 20.72 -4.42 22.35
N SER A 292 20.57 -5.06 21.19
CA SER A 292 21.63 -5.80 20.50
C SER A 292 22.17 -4.99 19.31
N PHE A 293 23.48 -5.03 19.07
CA PHE A 293 24.13 -4.39 17.91
C PHE A 293 24.96 -5.42 17.15
N ASN A 294 25.02 -5.27 15.82
CA ASN A 294 25.81 -6.12 14.94
C ASN A 294 27.04 -5.34 14.46
N ILE A 295 28.25 -5.84 14.69
CA ILE A 295 29.50 -5.18 14.30
C ILE A 295 30.23 -6.09 13.32
N THR A 296 30.44 -5.61 12.09
CA THR A 296 31.28 -6.27 11.10
C THR A 296 32.69 -5.68 11.19
N ALA A 297 33.70 -6.49 11.52
CA ALA A 297 35.11 -6.11 11.46
C ALA A 297 35.85 -7.00 10.45
N GLY A 298 36.85 -6.44 9.76
CA GLY A 298 37.69 -7.19 8.82
C GLY A 298 38.72 -8.07 9.55
N ASP A 299 39.26 -9.06 8.83
CA ASP A 299 40.19 -10.06 9.35
C ASP A 299 41.30 -9.43 10.20
N ASN A 300 41.43 -9.91 11.44
CA ASN A 300 42.41 -9.48 12.46
C ASN A 300 42.29 -8.03 12.98
N SER A 301 41.13 -7.38 12.85
CA SER A 301 40.90 -6.08 13.49
C SER A 301 40.38 -6.25 14.93
N PRO A 302 41.08 -5.76 15.97
CA PRO A 302 40.54 -5.77 17.33
C PRO A 302 39.37 -4.80 17.45
N ILE A 303 38.23 -5.28 17.95
CA ILE A 303 37.05 -4.46 18.26
C ILE A 303 37.10 -4.11 19.75
N THR A 304 37.26 -2.82 20.07
CA THR A 304 37.17 -2.32 21.45
C THR A 304 35.79 -1.71 21.68
N MET A 305 34.95 -2.36 22.48
CA MET A 305 33.65 -1.83 22.86
C MET A 305 33.76 -1.15 24.24
N ASN A 306 33.43 0.13 24.32
CA ASN A 306 33.35 0.84 25.59
C ASN A 306 31.87 1.06 25.95
N ALA A 307 31.36 0.26 26.88
CA ALA A 307 29.96 0.29 27.31
C ALA A 307 29.91 0.56 28.83
N PRO A 308 29.97 1.83 29.28
CA PRO A 308 30.11 2.17 30.70
C PRO A 308 28.90 1.80 31.58
N TYR A 309 27.81 1.30 30.98
CA TYR A 309 26.59 0.88 31.68
C TYR A 309 26.15 -0.55 31.34
N ALA A 310 27.03 -1.39 30.78
CA ALA A 310 26.70 -2.79 30.52
C ALA A 310 26.76 -3.62 31.81
N GLN A 311 25.60 -4.08 32.29
CA GLN A 311 25.51 -5.16 33.29
C GLN A 311 25.06 -6.45 32.61
N ALA A 312 25.88 -7.49 32.69
CA ALA A 312 25.50 -8.83 32.25
C ALA A 312 24.94 -9.61 33.45
N ALA A 313 23.64 -9.93 33.43
CA ALA A 313 23.05 -10.85 34.38
C ALA A 313 22.99 -12.27 33.79
N HIS A 314 23.51 -13.24 34.54
CA HIS A 314 23.21 -14.68 34.44
C HIS A 314 23.78 -15.44 33.23
N GLY A 315 25.12 -15.49 33.11
CA GLY A 315 25.82 -16.69 32.61
C GLY A 315 25.61 -17.13 31.15
N ALA A 316 25.26 -16.25 30.22
CA ALA A 316 25.02 -16.62 28.82
C ALA A 316 26.31 -16.74 27.97
N THR A 317 26.37 -17.74 27.08
CA THR A 317 27.41 -17.98 26.06
C THR A 317 26.84 -17.85 24.63
N ALA A 318 27.63 -17.31 23.68
CA ALA A 318 27.24 -17.10 22.27
C ALA A 318 27.97 -18.04 21.30
N ASN A 319 27.33 -18.43 20.19
CA ASN A 319 27.89 -19.30 19.13
C ASN A 319 27.57 -18.74 17.73
N ALA A 320 28.40 -18.99 16.72
CA ALA A 320 28.25 -18.44 15.35
C ALA A 320 28.49 -19.50 14.24
N GLY A 321 27.72 -19.43 13.14
CA GLY A 321 27.89 -20.26 11.95
C GLY A 321 27.68 -19.46 10.65
N ALA A 322 28.32 -19.87 9.55
CA ALA A 322 28.36 -19.13 8.28
C ALA A 322 28.00 -20.03 7.07
N VAL A 323 27.39 -19.45 6.03
CA VAL A 323 27.18 -20.08 4.71
C VAL A 323 27.41 -19.04 3.58
N PRO A 324 28.13 -19.38 2.49
CA PRO A 324 28.43 -18.45 1.39
C PRO A 324 27.45 -18.52 0.21
N ALA A 325 27.43 -17.46 -0.60
CA ALA A 325 26.62 -17.26 -1.81
C ALA A 325 27.40 -17.49 -3.12
N SER A 326 26.70 -17.70 -4.24
CA SER A 326 27.29 -17.79 -5.58
C SER A 326 26.50 -17.03 -6.66
N SER A 327 27.28 -16.67 -7.69
CA SER A 327 27.17 -15.69 -8.79
C SER A 327 26.14 -15.91 -9.91
N ASP A 328 25.72 -14.79 -10.51
CA ASP A 328 24.92 -14.67 -11.74
C ASP A 328 25.73 -14.78 -13.06
N THR A 329 25.03 -15.18 -14.12
CA THR A 329 25.52 -15.26 -15.52
C THR A 329 24.71 -14.31 -16.43
N PRO A 330 25.26 -13.75 -17.53
CA PRO A 330 24.61 -12.68 -18.31
C PRO A 330 23.55 -13.19 -19.30
N GLY A 331 22.38 -12.54 -19.31
CA GLY A 331 21.26 -12.80 -20.23
C GLY A 331 21.23 -11.87 -21.45
N GLY A 332 20.76 -12.39 -22.58
CA GLY A 332 20.78 -11.79 -23.92
C GLY A 332 19.80 -10.62 -24.19
N PRO A 333 19.52 -10.30 -25.47
CA PRO A 333 19.02 -8.99 -25.90
C PRO A 333 17.66 -8.59 -25.34
N TRP A 334 17.59 -7.33 -24.91
CA TRP A 334 16.63 -6.74 -23.95
C TRP A 334 15.20 -6.56 -24.45
N PHE A 335 14.97 -6.49 -25.76
CA PHE A 335 13.61 -6.36 -26.33
C PHE A 335 12.77 -7.65 -26.26
N ARG A 336 13.36 -8.75 -25.75
CA ARG A 336 12.66 -10.00 -25.42
C ARG A 336 12.63 -10.29 -23.92
N SER A 337 13.09 -9.35 -23.09
CA SER A 337 13.17 -9.54 -21.65
C SER A 337 11.82 -9.31 -21.01
N ASN A 338 11.24 -10.35 -20.40
CA ASN A 338 10.05 -10.22 -19.55
C ASN A 338 10.26 -9.15 -18.48
N VAL A 339 11.50 -8.96 -17.98
CA VAL A 339 11.85 -8.01 -16.91
C VAL A 339 11.46 -6.56 -17.24
N PHE A 340 11.56 -6.13 -18.51
CA PHE A 340 11.16 -4.77 -18.90
C PHE A 340 9.64 -4.58 -18.76
N TRP A 341 8.85 -5.54 -19.26
CA TRP A 341 7.39 -5.51 -19.12
C TRP A 341 6.96 -5.75 -17.67
N THR A 342 7.66 -6.58 -16.91
CA THR A 342 7.41 -6.76 -15.48
C THR A 342 7.71 -5.49 -14.70
N ALA A 343 8.78 -4.76 -14.99
CA ALA A 343 9.12 -3.49 -14.33
C ALA A 343 8.07 -2.40 -14.61
N VAL A 344 7.62 -2.26 -15.87
CA VAL A 344 6.55 -1.31 -16.22
C VAL A 344 5.23 -1.70 -15.54
N SER A 345 4.90 -2.99 -15.47
CA SER A 345 3.71 -3.46 -14.77
C SER A 345 3.82 -3.33 -13.23
N ALA A 346 5.02 -3.48 -12.67
CA ALA A 346 5.30 -3.35 -11.24
C ALA A 346 5.18 -1.90 -10.77
N ILE A 347 5.58 -0.92 -11.60
CA ILE A 347 5.35 0.51 -11.34
C ILE A 347 3.85 0.80 -11.27
N GLY A 348 3.04 0.19 -12.15
CA GLY A 348 1.58 0.25 -12.06
C GLY A 348 1.02 -0.39 -10.78
N ALA A 349 1.55 -1.55 -10.38
CA ALA A 349 1.08 -2.29 -9.21
C ALA A 349 1.47 -1.64 -7.86
N VAL A 350 2.67 -1.09 -7.73
CA VAL A 350 3.12 -0.40 -6.50
C VAL A 350 2.43 0.95 -6.37
N ALA A 351 2.24 1.69 -7.47
CA ALA A 351 1.46 2.93 -7.47
C ALA A 351 -0.01 2.66 -7.13
N ALA A 352 -0.61 1.58 -7.66
CA ALA A 352 -1.98 1.19 -7.35
C ALA A 352 -2.15 0.70 -5.90
N ALA A 353 -1.24 -0.13 -5.40
CA ALA A 353 -1.25 -0.62 -4.02
C ALA A 353 -1.11 0.52 -3.01
N MET A 354 -0.32 1.55 -3.33
CA MET A 354 -0.15 2.70 -2.45
C MET A 354 -1.23 3.78 -2.60
N ILE A 355 -1.78 3.99 -3.80
CA ILE A 355 -3.00 4.82 -3.99
C ILE A 355 -4.18 4.17 -3.25
N ALA A 356 -4.31 2.85 -3.28
CA ALA A 356 -5.28 2.10 -2.49
C ALA A 356 -5.01 2.26 -0.98
N TYR A 357 -3.77 2.08 -0.53
CA TYR A 357 -3.35 2.31 0.85
C TYR A 357 -3.66 3.74 1.36
N PHE A 358 -3.54 4.77 0.52
CA PHE A 358 -3.81 6.16 0.91
C PHE A 358 -5.24 6.66 0.60
N ALA A 359 -6.02 5.94 -0.19
CA ALA A 359 -7.46 6.12 -0.32
C ALA A 359 -8.22 5.49 0.87
N LEU A 360 -7.66 4.44 1.48
CA LEU A 360 -8.15 3.76 2.69
C LEU A 360 -7.99 4.54 4.01
N ILE A 361 -7.37 5.73 3.99
CA ILE A 361 -7.15 6.58 5.17
C ILE A 361 -7.81 7.97 5.01
N LYS A 362 -8.80 8.09 4.10
CA LYS A 362 -9.79 9.18 4.06
C LYS A 362 -11.14 8.61 4.44
#